data_AF-A0A947JPJ3-F1
#
_entry.id   AF-A0A947JPJ3-F1
#
_cell.length_a   1.000
_cell.length_b   1.000
_cell.length_c   1.000
_cell.angle_alpha   90.00
_cell.angle_beta   90.00
_cell.angle_gamma   90.00
#
_symmetry.space_group_name_H-M   'P 1'
#
loop_
_entity.id
_entity.type
_entity.pdbx_description
1 polymer ?
#
loop_
_entity_poly.entity_id
_entity_poly.type
_entity_poly.pdbx_seq_one_letter_code
_entity_poly.pdbx_strand_id
1 'polypeptide(L)'
;MILLHKKFIKDKIRCQAYQKAIREVIKQGDVVIDIGAGSGLLSYFALRAGARKVYAIEQNGSLIDAARKIAKANGLDKKITFIKGNSAKVTLPEKADVVICEIIGFLLLEENIIKYLHDARARFLKRTGILMPSHGEIIIAPIEAPKFYRQRVDFWRGKKYGIDFSEIRNHAVNCYYPIKIKPADLLASPAAVCSADFYKIKSARQLYPQGVFEFDIARDGMLYGLGAWFCVKLSRSISLSNLPGSVLHWKQRFFPIQNPAPLKKGDRIRGKIIGSYLPGTMVWSWSIEVQRKKKRDSHDKSERTYFKHSTLYSKPLSRQTV
;
A
#
# COMPACT_ATOMS: atom_id res chain seq x y z
N MET A 1 -15.81 -1.31 11.17
CA MET A 1 -14.61 -0.83 11.90
C MET A 1 -14.09 -1.81 12.96
N ILE A 2 -14.88 -2.28 13.92
CA ILE A 2 -14.39 -3.20 14.99
C ILE A 2 -13.77 -4.50 14.43
N LEU A 3 -14.39 -5.13 13.42
CA LEU A 3 -13.84 -6.32 12.75
C LEU A 3 -12.48 -6.07 12.07
N LEU A 4 -12.23 -4.83 11.63
CA LEU A 4 -10.97 -4.42 11.05
C LEU A 4 -9.90 -4.25 12.13
N HIS A 5 -10.22 -3.61 13.26
CA HIS A 5 -9.35 -3.53 14.44
C HIS A 5 -8.95 -4.91 14.97
N LYS A 6 -9.87 -5.88 14.98
CA LYS A 6 -9.55 -7.28 15.30
C LYS A 6 -8.45 -7.85 14.39
N LYS A 7 -8.47 -7.56 13.08
CA LYS A 7 -7.41 -7.99 12.15
C LYS A 7 -6.09 -7.28 12.47
N PHE A 8 -6.14 -5.98 12.73
CA PHE A 8 -4.96 -5.16 13.05
C PHE A 8 -4.24 -5.63 14.32
N ILE A 9 -4.99 -6.03 15.35
CA ILE A 9 -4.43 -6.55 16.62
C ILE A 9 -3.94 -7.99 16.47
N LYS A 10 -4.62 -8.82 15.67
CA LYS A 10 -4.18 -10.20 15.40
C LYS A 10 -2.90 -10.26 14.56
N ASP A 11 -2.59 -9.21 13.80
CA ASP A 11 -1.36 -9.12 13.02
C ASP A 11 -0.15 -8.85 13.94
N LYS A 12 0.40 -9.93 14.50
CA LYS A 12 1.52 -9.86 15.44
C LYS A 12 2.77 -9.24 14.82
N ILE A 13 3.06 -9.52 13.55
CA ILE A 13 4.25 -8.99 12.87
C ILE A 13 4.14 -7.47 12.78
N ARG A 14 2.98 -6.96 12.36
CA ARG A 14 2.69 -5.52 12.35
C ARG A 14 2.83 -4.91 13.74
N CYS A 15 2.13 -5.46 14.74
CA CYS A 15 2.15 -4.92 16.10
C CYS A 15 3.55 -4.92 16.72
N GLN A 16 4.33 -5.98 16.51
CA GLN A 16 5.71 -6.08 17.01
C GLN A 16 6.65 -5.10 16.29
N ALA A 17 6.50 -4.90 14.98
CA ALA A 17 7.30 -3.92 14.24
C ALA A 17 7.06 -2.50 14.78
N TYR A 18 5.79 -2.10 14.95
CA TYR A 18 5.47 -0.80 15.56
C TYR A 18 5.96 -0.70 17.00
N GLN A 19 5.78 -1.74 17.82
CA GLN A 19 6.26 -1.73 19.20
C GLN A 19 7.78 -1.53 19.29
N LYS A 20 8.55 -2.24 18.45
CA LYS A 20 10.02 -2.09 18.38
C LYS A 20 10.42 -0.70 17.90
N ALA A 21 9.81 -0.23 16.81
CA ALA A 21 10.09 1.09 16.25
C ALA A 21 9.77 2.22 17.24
N ILE A 22 8.64 2.13 17.95
CA ILE A 22 8.24 3.07 18.99
C ILE A 22 9.27 3.12 20.12
N ARG A 23 9.73 1.96 20.60
CA ARG A 23 10.78 1.90 21.65
C ARG A 23 12.11 2.48 21.19
N GLU A 24 12.44 2.36 19.91
CA GLU A 24 13.67 2.93 19.34
C GLU A 24 13.59 4.46 19.19
N VAL A 25 12.40 4.99 18.91
CA VAL A 25 12.20 6.39 18.53
C VAL A 25 11.84 7.28 19.71
N ILE A 26 10.98 6.81 20.62
CA ILE A 26 10.45 7.62 21.72
C ILE A 26 11.44 7.66 22.87
N LYS A 27 11.67 8.87 23.38
CA LYS A 27 12.51 9.16 24.54
C LYS A 27 11.66 9.56 25.75
N GLN A 28 12.27 9.46 26.92
CA GLN A 28 11.63 9.91 28.16
C GLN A 28 11.28 11.41 28.07
N GLY A 29 10.01 11.74 28.29
CA GLY A 29 9.54 13.13 28.25
C GLY A 29 8.97 13.59 26.91
N ASP A 30 8.99 12.74 25.87
CA ASP A 30 8.47 13.10 24.55
C ASP A 30 6.95 13.33 24.57
N VAL A 31 6.52 14.26 23.72
CA VAL A 31 5.12 14.43 23.33
C VAL A 31 4.86 13.70 22.02
N VAL A 32 3.82 12.87 21.98
CA VAL A 32 3.50 12.03 20.84
C VAL A 32 2.11 12.33 20.31
N ILE A 33 1.94 12.32 19.00
CA ILE A 33 0.63 12.34 18.34
C ILE A 33 0.42 11.00 17.65
N ASP A 34 -0.73 10.39 17.88
CA ASP A 34 -1.17 9.14 17.24
C ASP A 34 -2.36 9.46 16.32
N ILE A 35 -2.10 9.51 15.00
CA ILE A 35 -3.10 9.83 13.96
C ILE A 35 -3.74 8.54 13.47
N GLY A 36 -5.07 8.47 13.56
CA GLY A 36 -5.79 7.23 13.31
C GLY A 36 -5.66 6.27 14.50
N ALA A 37 -5.71 6.82 15.71
CA ALA A 37 -5.40 6.09 16.94
C ALA A 37 -6.28 4.85 17.13
N GLY A 38 -7.51 4.84 16.57
CA GLY A 38 -8.42 3.72 16.61
C GLY A 38 -8.66 3.20 18.03
N SER A 39 -8.16 2.00 18.33
CA SER A 39 -8.28 1.38 19.68
C SER A 39 -7.22 1.85 20.68
N GLY A 40 -6.33 2.76 20.30
CA GLY A 40 -5.29 3.35 21.16
C GLY A 40 -4.03 2.49 21.33
N LEU A 41 -3.86 1.38 20.60
CA LEU A 41 -2.76 0.45 20.83
C LEU A 41 -1.37 1.12 20.69
N LEU A 42 -1.18 1.94 19.66
CA LEU A 42 0.10 2.62 19.42
C LEU A 42 0.33 3.74 20.44
N SER A 43 -0.72 4.47 20.82
CA SER A 43 -0.70 5.39 21.96
C SER A 43 -0.23 4.72 23.26
N TYR A 44 -0.67 3.49 23.54
CA TYR A 44 -0.22 2.75 24.73
C TYR A 44 1.25 2.31 24.62
N PHE A 45 1.71 1.91 23.43
CA PHE A 45 3.12 1.64 23.20
C PHE A 45 3.98 2.88 23.40
N ALA A 46 3.52 4.05 22.96
CA ALA A 46 4.22 5.32 23.14
C ALA A 46 4.39 5.67 24.62
N LEU A 47 3.34 5.56 25.44
CA LEU A 47 3.45 5.77 26.90
C LEU A 47 4.42 4.80 27.56
N ARG A 48 4.38 3.52 27.19
CA ARG A 48 5.30 2.51 27.73
C ARG A 48 6.76 2.74 27.31
N ALA A 49 6.99 3.46 26.21
CA ALA A 49 8.31 3.85 25.75
C ALA A 49 8.85 5.14 26.44
N GLY A 50 8.07 5.78 27.31
CA GLY A 50 8.52 6.95 28.08
C GLY A 50 7.90 8.28 27.66
N ALA A 51 6.94 8.29 26.72
CA ALA A 51 6.22 9.51 26.37
C ALA A 51 5.52 10.10 27.59
N ARG A 52 5.69 11.41 27.83
CA ARG A 52 4.99 12.10 28.92
C ARG A 52 3.52 12.33 28.60
N LYS A 53 3.20 12.51 27.31
CA LYS A 53 1.87 12.87 26.82
C LYS A 53 1.63 12.28 25.43
N VAL A 54 0.43 11.76 25.21
CA VAL A 54 -0.04 11.34 23.88
C VAL A 54 -1.33 12.07 23.51
N TYR A 55 -1.38 12.61 22.29
CA TYR A 55 -2.62 13.09 21.67
C TYR A 55 -3.11 12.02 20.68
N ALA A 56 -4.15 11.29 21.05
CA ALA A 56 -4.75 10.23 20.23
C ALA A 56 -5.91 10.82 19.41
N ILE A 57 -5.75 10.91 18.09
CA ILE A 57 -6.73 11.52 17.19
C ILE A 57 -7.38 10.43 16.34
N GLU A 58 -8.72 10.36 16.37
CA GLU A 58 -9.49 9.35 15.63
C GLU A 58 -10.83 9.95 15.16
N GLN A 59 -11.22 9.66 13.92
CA GLN A 59 -12.48 10.15 13.33
C GLN A 59 -13.68 9.34 13.79
N ASN A 60 -13.50 8.04 14.03
CA ASN A 60 -14.55 7.14 14.49
C ASN A 60 -14.83 7.33 15.99
N GLY A 61 -15.97 7.96 16.30
CA GLY A 61 -16.41 8.22 17.67
C GLY A 61 -16.47 6.96 18.55
N SER A 62 -17.06 5.88 18.05
CA SER A 62 -17.21 4.65 18.83
C SER A 62 -15.87 4.01 19.18
N LEU A 63 -14.87 4.07 18.30
CA LEU A 63 -13.54 3.54 18.56
C LEU A 63 -12.76 4.39 19.57
N ILE A 64 -12.75 5.72 19.41
CA ILE A 64 -12.03 6.59 20.34
C ILE A 64 -12.64 6.57 21.74
N ASP A 65 -13.96 6.41 21.85
CA ASP A 65 -14.64 6.23 23.13
C ASP A 65 -14.28 4.90 23.80
N ALA A 66 -14.17 3.82 23.00
CA ALA A 66 -13.67 2.54 23.48
C ALA A 66 -12.20 2.64 23.93
N ALA A 67 -11.34 3.30 23.16
CA ALA A 67 -9.93 3.53 23.51
C ALA A 67 -9.79 4.30 24.83
N ARG A 68 -10.65 5.29 25.08
CA ARG A 68 -10.70 6.02 26.35
C ARG A 68 -11.05 5.11 27.52
N LYS A 69 -12.08 4.26 27.37
CA LYS A 69 -12.48 3.28 28.40
C LYS A 69 -11.37 2.26 28.68
N ILE A 70 -10.71 1.76 27.63
CA ILE A 70 -9.56 0.84 27.75
C ILE A 70 -8.43 1.51 28.51
N ALA A 71 -8.10 2.76 28.19
CA ALA A 71 -7.03 3.49 28.87
C ALA A 71 -7.34 3.67 30.36
N LYS A 72 -8.58 4.05 30.71
CA LYS A 72 -9.02 4.17 32.11
C LYS A 72 -8.91 2.84 32.86
N ALA A 73 -9.37 1.74 32.25
CA ALA A 73 -9.29 0.40 32.84
C ALA A 73 -7.85 -0.09 33.06
N ASN A 74 -6.86 0.49 32.36
CA ASN A 74 -5.45 0.14 32.47
C ASN A 74 -4.60 1.22 33.17
N GLY A 75 -5.23 2.26 33.76
CA GLY A 75 -4.53 3.36 34.44
C GLY A 75 -3.67 4.24 33.53
N LEU A 76 -3.96 4.28 32.23
CA LEU A 76 -3.20 5.01 31.20
C LEU A 76 -3.87 6.32 30.77
N ASP A 77 -5.10 6.58 31.21
CA ASP A 77 -5.93 7.71 30.78
C ASP A 77 -5.35 9.09 31.13
N LYS A 78 -4.68 9.22 32.28
CA LYS A 78 -4.10 10.51 32.74
C LYS A 78 -3.10 11.13 31.75
N LYS A 79 -2.40 10.30 30.96
CA LYS A 79 -1.35 10.74 30.02
C LYS A 79 -1.81 10.76 28.56
N ILE A 80 -3.07 10.43 28.26
CA ILE A 80 -3.60 10.43 26.89
C ILE A 80 -4.74 11.43 26.78
N THR A 81 -4.62 12.38 25.86
CA THR A 81 -5.75 13.21 25.43
C THR A 81 -6.37 12.58 24.19
N PHE A 82 -7.60 12.07 24.34
CA PHE A 82 -8.38 11.46 23.25
C PHE A 82 -9.21 12.51 22.52
N ILE A 83 -8.98 12.67 21.22
CA ILE A 83 -9.60 13.69 20.37
C ILE A 83 -10.41 13.00 19.26
N LYS A 84 -11.73 13.14 19.32
CA LYS A 84 -12.62 12.72 18.23
C LYS A 84 -12.55 13.76 17.12
N GLY A 85 -11.96 13.43 15.97
CA GLY A 85 -11.88 14.36 14.86
C GLY A 85 -10.96 13.93 13.74
N ASN A 86 -11.01 14.70 12.65
CA ASN A 86 -10.06 14.58 11.55
C ASN A 86 -8.80 15.36 11.92
N SER A 87 -7.62 14.74 11.88
CA SER A 87 -6.35 15.39 12.27
C SER A 87 -6.09 16.70 11.52
N ALA A 88 -6.54 16.83 10.27
CA ALA A 88 -6.43 18.05 9.46
C ALA A 88 -7.35 19.20 9.92
N LYS A 89 -8.26 18.95 10.86
CA LYS A 89 -9.25 19.93 11.37
C LYS A 89 -9.12 20.24 12.86
N VAL A 90 -8.32 19.46 13.60
CA VAL A 90 -8.12 19.69 15.04
C VAL A 90 -6.98 20.70 15.27
N THR A 91 -6.96 21.27 16.47
CA THR A 91 -5.84 22.06 17.00
C THR A 91 -5.26 21.35 18.21
N LEU A 92 -3.97 21.54 18.45
CA LEU A 92 -3.25 20.99 19.60
C LEU A 92 -2.55 22.13 20.35
N PRO A 93 -2.45 22.06 21.69
CA PRO A 93 -1.89 23.14 22.50
C PRO A 93 -0.36 23.23 22.39
N GLU A 94 0.30 22.19 21.90
CA GLU A 94 1.75 22.12 21.77
C GLU A 94 2.17 21.28 20.56
N LYS A 95 3.41 21.45 20.11
CA LYS A 95 4.03 20.61 19.09
C LYS A 95 4.59 19.31 19.68
N ALA A 96 4.58 18.25 18.89
CA ALA A 96 5.04 16.92 19.26
C ALA A 96 6.49 16.63 18.84
N ASP A 97 7.16 15.81 19.63
CA ASP A 97 8.46 15.21 19.32
C ASP A 97 8.31 14.09 18.30
N VAL A 98 7.20 13.33 18.35
CA VAL A 98 6.94 12.21 17.44
C VAL A 98 5.50 12.25 16.94
N VAL A 99 5.30 12.06 15.64
CA VAL A 99 3.99 11.80 15.03
C VAL A 99 4.00 10.36 14.50
N ILE A 100 3.10 9.55 15.05
CA ILE A 100 2.80 8.20 14.58
C ILE A 100 1.53 8.28 13.73
N CYS A 101 1.57 7.69 12.54
CA CYS A 101 0.45 7.65 11.62
C CYS A 101 0.33 6.23 11.05
N GLU A 102 -0.71 5.52 11.49
CA GLU A 102 -0.97 4.15 11.03
C GLU A 102 -2.32 4.05 10.33
N ILE A 103 -2.40 4.72 9.18
CA ILE A 103 -3.49 4.64 8.22
C ILE A 103 -2.95 4.11 6.89
N ILE A 104 -2.03 3.14 6.98
CA ILE A 104 -1.36 2.56 5.82
C ILE A 104 -2.37 1.73 5.04
N GLY A 105 -2.59 2.15 3.79
CA GLY A 105 -3.39 1.45 2.82
C GLY A 105 -2.76 0.15 2.32
N PHE A 106 -3.45 -0.53 1.41
CA PHE A 106 -2.99 -1.80 0.84
C PHE A 106 -1.75 -1.70 -0.07
N LEU A 107 -1.57 -0.55 -0.73
CA LEU A 107 -0.40 -0.15 -1.49
C LEU A 107 0.14 1.17 -0.94
N LEU A 108 0.27 1.24 0.39
CA LEU A 108 0.79 2.38 1.15
C LEU A 108 -0.12 3.62 1.16
N LEU A 109 -0.55 4.08 0.00
CA LEU A 109 -1.04 5.43 -0.24
C LEU A 109 -2.54 5.62 -0.13
N GLU A 110 -3.29 4.53 0.05
CA GLU A 110 -4.71 4.63 0.35
C GLU A 110 -4.94 5.35 1.69
N GLU A 111 -6.18 5.77 1.93
CA GLU A 111 -6.60 6.55 3.12
C GLU A 111 -5.92 7.93 3.28
N ASN A 112 -5.25 8.42 2.23
CA ASN A 112 -4.60 9.74 2.20
C ASN A 112 -3.49 9.91 3.25
N ILE A 113 -2.74 8.84 3.58
CA ILE A 113 -1.66 8.90 4.57
C ILE A 113 -0.70 10.07 4.33
N ILE A 114 -0.36 10.35 3.06
CA ILE A 114 0.56 11.44 2.75
C ILE A 114 -0.04 12.80 3.14
N LYS A 115 -1.32 13.04 2.85
CA LYS A 115 -1.99 14.30 3.19
C LYS A 115 -1.90 14.55 4.70
N TYR A 116 -2.18 13.53 5.50
CA TYR A 116 -2.17 13.64 6.96
C TYR A 116 -0.77 13.77 7.53
N LEU A 117 0.23 13.05 7.00
CA LEU A 117 1.63 13.22 7.40
C LEU A 117 2.17 14.60 7.01
N HIS A 118 1.85 15.09 5.80
CA HIS A 118 2.21 16.43 5.35
C HIS A 118 1.65 17.52 6.27
N ASP A 119 0.36 17.44 6.57
CA ASP A 119 -0.34 18.37 7.44
C ASP A 119 0.21 18.33 8.88
N ALA A 120 0.37 17.12 9.44
CA ALA A 120 0.91 16.95 10.79
C ALA A 120 2.36 17.45 10.90
N ARG A 121 3.19 17.23 9.89
CA ARG A 121 4.56 17.77 9.82
C ARG A 121 4.55 19.30 9.87
N ALA A 122 3.64 19.94 9.13
CA ALA A 122 3.56 21.39 9.05
C ALA A 122 3.05 22.02 10.35
N ARG A 123 1.95 21.49 10.91
CA ARG A 123 1.25 22.11 12.05
C ARG A 123 1.75 21.61 13.40
N PHE A 124 2.02 20.32 13.52
CA PHE A 124 2.15 19.67 14.83
C PHE A 124 3.56 19.16 15.15
N LEU A 125 4.42 18.94 14.18
CA LEU A 125 5.76 18.39 14.45
C LEU A 125 6.74 19.51 14.84
N LYS A 126 7.56 19.26 15.87
CA LYS A 126 8.74 20.08 16.17
C LYS A 126 9.75 20.00 15.02
N ARG A 127 10.64 20.99 14.92
CA ARG A 127 11.66 21.05 13.84
C ARG A 127 12.58 19.82 13.82
N THR A 128 12.88 19.25 14.98
CA THR A 128 13.70 18.05 15.16
C THR A 128 12.86 16.78 15.39
N GLY A 129 11.55 16.85 15.14
CA GLY A 129 10.64 15.76 15.43
C GLY A 129 10.68 14.62 14.42
N ILE A 130 10.13 13.48 14.83
CA ILE A 130 10.12 12.24 14.08
C ILE A 130 8.74 11.95 13.47
N LEU A 131 8.69 11.65 12.17
CA LEU A 131 7.53 11.06 11.51
C LEU A 131 7.68 9.55 11.46
N MET A 132 6.64 8.82 11.87
CA MET A 132 6.55 7.37 11.77
C MET A 132 5.27 6.98 11.02
N PRO A 133 5.38 6.40 9.81
CA PRO A 133 6.60 6.15 9.04
C PRO A 133 7.28 7.45 8.55
N SER A 134 8.59 7.34 8.26
CA SER A 134 9.40 8.44 7.69
C SER A 134 9.52 8.36 6.17
N HIS A 135 9.48 7.14 5.64
CA HIS A 135 9.60 6.83 4.22
C HIS A 135 8.66 5.70 3.85
N GLY A 136 8.20 5.67 2.61
CA GLY A 136 7.48 4.53 2.07
C GLY A 136 7.66 4.36 0.57
N GLU A 137 7.58 3.10 0.13
CA GLU A 137 7.78 2.69 -1.26
C GLU A 137 6.68 1.77 -1.72
N ILE A 138 6.35 1.85 -3.01
CA ILE A 138 5.56 0.84 -3.71
C ILE A 138 6.51 0.08 -4.62
N ILE A 139 6.55 -1.23 -4.40
CA ILE A 139 7.41 -2.17 -5.11
C ILE A 139 6.52 -3.04 -5.98
N ILE A 140 6.95 -3.29 -7.21
CA ILE A 140 6.24 -4.19 -8.12
C ILE A 140 7.20 -5.22 -8.73
N ALA A 141 6.61 -6.29 -9.28
CA ALA A 141 7.30 -7.26 -10.10
C ALA A 141 6.30 -7.93 -11.07
N PRO A 142 6.74 -8.42 -12.24
CA PRO A 142 5.94 -9.32 -13.04
C PRO A 142 5.74 -10.65 -12.33
N ILE A 143 4.53 -11.18 -12.36
CA ILE A 143 4.20 -12.43 -11.68
C ILE A 143 3.49 -13.46 -12.57
N GLU A 144 3.72 -14.71 -12.22
CA GLU A 144 3.02 -15.88 -12.71
C GLU A 144 1.95 -16.30 -11.70
N ALA A 145 0.67 -16.20 -12.06
CA ALA A 145 -0.45 -16.45 -11.14
C ALA A 145 -1.63 -17.20 -11.80
N PRO A 146 -1.39 -18.37 -12.44
CA PRO A 146 -2.37 -19.04 -13.29
C PRO A 146 -3.68 -19.38 -12.57
N LYS A 147 -3.59 -19.97 -11.37
CA LYS A 147 -4.78 -20.37 -10.59
C LYS A 147 -5.63 -19.16 -10.20
N PHE A 148 -4.99 -18.08 -9.76
CA PHE A 148 -5.69 -16.87 -9.33
C PHE A 148 -6.34 -16.17 -10.52
N TYR A 149 -5.62 -16.01 -11.62
CA TYR A 149 -6.14 -15.42 -12.85
C TYR A 149 -7.35 -16.19 -13.37
N ARG A 150 -7.27 -17.53 -13.41
CA ARG A 150 -8.38 -18.40 -13.81
C ARG A 150 -9.63 -18.18 -12.95
N GLN A 151 -9.46 -18.06 -11.64
CA GLN A 151 -10.59 -17.96 -10.70
C GLN A 151 -11.22 -16.56 -10.62
N ARG A 152 -10.45 -15.49 -10.92
CA ARG A 152 -10.90 -14.10 -10.73
C ARG A 152 -11.19 -13.37 -12.03
N VAL A 153 -10.37 -13.63 -13.06
CA VAL A 153 -10.46 -12.95 -14.35
C VAL A 153 -11.15 -13.87 -15.35
N ASP A 154 -10.52 -14.99 -15.70
CA ASP A 154 -11.05 -15.89 -16.74
C ASP A 154 -12.28 -16.69 -16.31
N PHE A 155 -12.64 -16.69 -15.03
CA PHE A 155 -13.89 -17.28 -14.56
C PHE A 155 -15.06 -16.72 -15.37
N TRP A 156 -15.05 -15.42 -15.70
CA TRP A 156 -16.12 -14.76 -16.44
C TRP A 156 -16.17 -15.11 -17.92
N ARG A 157 -15.13 -15.71 -18.47
CA ARG A 157 -15.08 -16.10 -19.88
C ARG A 157 -16.16 -17.14 -20.19
N GLY A 158 -16.86 -16.94 -21.30
CA GLY A 158 -17.80 -17.90 -21.88
C GLY A 158 -19.11 -18.07 -21.12
N LYS A 159 -19.89 -19.05 -21.60
CA LYS A 159 -21.25 -19.33 -21.13
C LYS A 159 -21.29 -20.00 -19.77
N LYS A 160 -22.23 -19.56 -18.93
CA LYS A 160 -22.63 -20.20 -17.67
C LYS A 160 -24.14 -20.27 -17.66
N TYR A 161 -24.69 -21.46 -17.45
CA TYR A 161 -26.14 -21.68 -17.49
C TYR A 161 -26.78 -21.15 -18.80
N GLY A 162 -26.09 -21.34 -19.93
CA GLY A 162 -26.54 -20.86 -21.25
C GLY A 162 -26.29 -19.37 -21.55
N ILE A 163 -25.92 -18.56 -20.56
CA ILE A 163 -25.73 -17.10 -20.71
C ILE A 163 -24.24 -16.77 -20.83
N ASP A 164 -23.84 -15.97 -21.82
CA ASP A 164 -22.45 -15.53 -21.98
C ASP A 164 -22.11 -14.35 -21.05
N PHE A 165 -21.18 -14.57 -20.13
CA PHE A 165 -20.73 -13.56 -19.17
C PHE A 165 -19.41 -12.88 -19.57
N SER A 166 -18.94 -13.08 -20.80
CA SER A 166 -17.64 -12.59 -21.25
C SER A 166 -17.49 -11.07 -21.13
N GLU A 167 -18.57 -10.29 -21.17
CA GLU A 167 -18.49 -8.84 -20.94
C GLU A 167 -18.03 -8.48 -19.52
N ILE A 168 -18.40 -9.27 -18.51
CA ILE A 168 -17.92 -9.07 -17.13
C ILE A 168 -16.41 -9.30 -17.03
N ARG A 169 -15.83 -10.13 -17.91
CA ARG A 169 -14.38 -10.33 -17.98
C ARG A 169 -13.64 -9.03 -18.31
N ASN A 170 -14.21 -8.18 -19.17
CA ASN A 170 -13.62 -6.88 -19.51
C ASN A 170 -13.54 -5.96 -18.28
N HIS A 171 -14.50 -6.08 -17.36
CA HIS A 171 -14.42 -5.40 -16.06
C HIS A 171 -13.44 -6.07 -15.11
N ALA A 172 -13.44 -7.40 -15.04
CA ALA A 172 -12.55 -8.15 -14.15
C ALA A 172 -11.07 -7.88 -14.44
N VAL A 173 -10.67 -7.87 -15.71
CA VAL A 173 -9.27 -7.59 -16.09
C VAL A 173 -8.86 -6.12 -15.89
N ASN A 174 -9.82 -5.24 -15.65
CA ASN A 174 -9.59 -3.83 -15.30
C ASN A 174 -9.73 -3.58 -13.79
N CYS A 175 -9.83 -4.63 -12.98
CA CYS A 175 -9.76 -4.56 -11.53
C CYS A 175 -8.36 -4.90 -11.02
N TYR A 176 -8.05 -4.49 -9.78
CA TYR A 176 -6.89 -4.96 -9.05
C TYR A 176 -7.35 -5.77 -7.84
N TYR A 177 -6.61 -6.83 -7.51
CA TYR A 177 -7.10 -7.85 -6.58
C TYR A 177 -6.16 -8.09 -5.41
N PRO A 178 -6.68 -8.40 -4.20
CA PRO A 178 -5.85 -8.90 -3.11
C PRO A 178 -5.39 -10.33 -3.42
N ILE A 179 -4.07 -10.54 -3.46
CA ILE A 179 -3.44 -11.83 -3.75
C ILE A 179 -2.38 -12.15 -2.68
N LYS A 180 -2.12 -13.43 -2.43
CA LYS A 180 -0.92 -13.88 -1.71
C LYS A 180 0.12 -14.31 -2.75
N ILE A 181 1.20 -13.55 -2.85
CA ILE A 181 2.31 -13.81 -3.79
C ILE A 181 3.40 -14.55 -3.03
N LYS A 182 3.96 -15.60 -3.62
CA LYS A 182 5.15 -16.30 -3.15
C LYS A 182 6.39 -15.81 -3.92
N PRO A 183 7.60 -15.88 -3.35
CA PRO A 183 8.82 -15.55 -4.08
C PRO A 183 8.97 -16.31 -5.42
N ALA A 184 8.53 -17.57 -5.46
CA ALA A 184 8.55 -18.39 -6.68
C ALA A 184 7.62 -17.87 -7.79
N ASP A 185 6.60 -17.07 -7.47
CA ASP A 185 5.67 -16.52 -8.46
C ASP A 185 6.30 -15.36 -9.24
N LEU A 186 7.44 -14.82 -8.79
CA LEU A 186 8.11 -13.69 -9.43
C LEU A 186 8.84 -14.14 -10.71
N LEU A 187 8.68 -13.35 -11.78
CA LEU A 187 9.34 -13.57 -13.08
C LEU A 187 10.61 -12.73 -13.26
N ALA A 188 10.78 -11.69 -12.44
CA ALA A 188 11.95 -10.82 -12.42
C ALA A 188 12.20 -10.30 -10.99
N SER A 189 13.38 -9.73 -10.77
CA SER A 189 13.71 -9.03 -9.53
C SER A 189 12.74 -7.85 -9.33
N PRO A 190 12.18 -7.64 -8.13
CA PRO A 190 11.28 -6.53 -7.87
C PRO A 190 11.96 -5.16 -7.97
N ALA A 191 11.18 -4.13 -8.30
CA ALA A 191 11.67 -2.75 -8.36
C ALA A 191 10.68 -1.78 -7.68
N ALA A 192 11.23 -0.77 -7.00
CA ALA A 192 10.44 0.34 -6.48
C ALA A 192 10.01 1.24 -7.64
N VAL A 193 8.71 1.52 -7.72
CA VAL A 193 8.11 2.37 -8.77
C VAL A 193 7.54 3.67 -8.21
N CYS A 194 7.35 3.73 -6.89
CA CYS A 194 7.03 4.96 -6.20
C CYS A 194 7.80 4.97 -4.89
N SER A 195 8.32 6.13 -4.52
CA SER A 195 9.09 6.35 -3.29
C SER A 195 8.71 7.71 -2.72
N ALA A 196 8.40 7.76 -1.43
CA ALA A 196 7.90 8.93 -0.74
C ALA A 196 8.66 9.13 0.58
N ASP A 197 9.53 10.14 0.59
CA ASP A 197 10.14 10.68 1.80
C ASP A 197 9.16 11.68 2.43
N PHE A 198 8.49 11.28 3.52
CA PHE A 198 7.40 12.07 4.11
C PHE A 198 7.87 13.41 4.70
N TYR A 199 9.18 13.62 4.86
CA TYR A 199 9.73 14.93 5.23
C TYR A 199 9.83 15.91 4.07
N LYS A 200 10.00 15.42 2.84
CA LYS A 200 10.27 16.24 1.65
C LYS A 200 9.03 16.61 0.85
N ILE A 201 7.86 16.12 1.23
CA ILE A 201 6.61 16.35 0.49
C ILE A 201 6.21 17.81 0.66
N LYS A 202 6.13 18.54 -0.47
CA LYS A 202 5.90 19.99 -0.49
C LYS A 202 4.44 20.36 -0.68
N SER A 203 3.64 19.48 -1.27
CA SER A 203 2.23 19.76 -1.50
C SER A 203 1.40 18.49 -1.62
N ALA A 204 0.10 18.66 -1.39
CA ALA A 204 -0.88 17.61 -1.61
C ALA A 204 -1.12 17.26 -3.10
N ARG A 205 -0.41 17.89 -4.05
CA ARG A 205 -0.49 17.56 -5.49
C ARG A 205 0.63 16.63 -5.95
N GLN A 206 1.72 16.49 -5.19
CA GLN A 206 2.78 15.49 -5.43
C GLN A 206 2.39 14.07 -4.97
N LEU A 207 1.10 13.84 -4.64
CA LEU A 207 0.63 12.69 -3.87
C LEU A 207 0.26 11.44 -4.68
N TYR A 208 0.35 11.50 -6.00
CA TYR A 208 -0.10 10.41 -6.85
C TYR A 208 1.07 9.48 -7.17
N PRO A 209 0.99 8.18 -6.82
CA PRO A 209 2.03 7.24 -7.16
C PRO A 209 2.09 7.13 -8.67
N GLN A 210 3.22 7.49 -9.25
CA GLN A 210 3.50 7.24 -10.65
C GLN A 210 4.90 6.65 -10.76
N GLY A 211 5.02 5.60 -11.55
CA GLY A 211 6.28 4.94 -11.80
C GLY A 211 6.35 4.36 -13.18
N VAL A 212 7.49 4.56 -13.82
CA VAL A 212 7.90 3.80 -15.00
C VAL A 212 8.79 2.67 -14.51
N PHE A 213 8.68 1.50 -15.13
CA PHE A 213 9.47 0.33 -14.78
C PHE A 213 10.00 -0.36 -16.02
N GLU A 214 11.12 -1.05 -15.82
CA GLU A 214 11.71 -1.98 -16.77
C GLU A 214 12.20 -3.19 -15.98
N PHE A 215 11.92 -4.40 -16.49
CA PHE A 215 12.38 -5.65 -15.89
C PHE A 215 13.02 -6.53 -16.96
N ASP A 216 14.21 -7.05 -16.66
CA ASP A 216 14.77 -8.20 -17.35
C ASP A 216 14.21 -9.49 -16.74
N ILE A 217 13.64 -10.35 -17.58
CA ILE A 217 13.00 -11.59 -17.14
C ILE A 217 14.06 -12.59 -16.70
N ALA A 218 13.97 -13.03 -15.44
CA ALA A 218 14.97 -13.86 -14.79
C ALA A 218 14.78 -15.36 -15.06
N ARG A 219 13.55 -15.78 -15.38
CA ARG A 219 13.19 -17.18 -15.67
C ARG A 219 12.09 -17.28 -16.72
N ASP A 220 12.05 -18.41 -17.40
CA ASP A 220 10.92 -18.78 -18.25
C ASP A 220 9.62 -18.86 -17.42
N GLY A 221 8.51 -18.46 -18.03
CA GLY A 221 7.20 -18.52 -17.40
C GLY A 221 6.12 -17.78 -18.19
N MET A 222 4.94 -17.66 -17.60
CA MET A 222 3.80 -16.96 -18.17
C MET A 222 3.50 -15.69 -17.36
N LEU A 223 3.54 -14.54 -18.01
CA LEU A 223 3.11 -13.27 -17.42
C LEU A 223 1.59 -13.24 -17.30
N TYR A 224 1.09 -13.11 -16.08
CA TYR A 224 -0.34 -12.90 -15.83
C TYR A 224 -0.67 -11.46 -15.42
N GLY A 225 0.33 -10.68 -15.01
CA GLY A 225 0.18 -9.31 -14.57
C GLY A 225 1.31 -8.86 -13.65
N LEU A 226 1.11 -7.74 -12.98
CA LEU A 226 2.03 -7.20 -11.98
C LEU A 226 1.56 -7.55 -10.57
N GLY A 227 2.48 -8.04 -9.74
CA GLY A 227 2.36 -8.04 -8.31
C GLY A 227 2.85 -6.71 -7.73
N ALA A 228 2.18 -6.20 -6.71
CA ALA A 228 2.54 -4.95 -6.04
C ALA A 228 2.39 -5.06 -4.52
N TRP A 229 3.30 -4.42 -3.79
CA TRP A 229 3.33 -4.35 -2.33
C TRP A 229 4.03 -3.07 -1.89
N PHE A 230 4.05 -2.82 -0.59
CA PHE A 230 4.73 -1.67 0.01
C PHE A 230 5.89 -2.06 0.90
N CYS A 231 6.77 -1.10 1.13
CA CYS A 231 7.73 -1.10 2.23
C CYS A 231 7.66 0.26 2.91
N VAL A 232 7.62 0.31 4.24
CA VAL A 232 7.70 1.56 5.01
C VAL A 232 8.83 1.50 6.02
N LYS A 233 9.48 2.63 6.23
CA LYS A 233 10.50 2.79 7.27
C LYS A 233 9.87 3.38 8.53
N LEU A 234 9.78 2.56 9.57
CA LEU A 234 9.20 2.96 10.86
C LEU A 234 10.23 3.63 11.78
N SER A 235 11.47 3.14 11.77
CA SER A 235 12.60 3.72 12.53
C SER A 235 13.91 3.57 11.74
N ARG A 236 15.08 3.81 12.36
CA ARG A 236 16.38 3.60 11.70
C ARG A 236 16.58 2.11 11.41
N SER A 237 16.21 1.24 12.35
CA SER A 237 16.43 -0.21 12.24
C SER A 237 15.22 -1.02 11.80
N ILE A 238 14.00 -0.45 11.86
CA ILE A 238 12.76 -1.19 11.59
C ILE A 238 12.06 -0.69 10.33
N SER A 239 11.86 -1.63 9.40
CA SER A 239 10.97 -1.48 8.25
C SER A 239 9.83 -2.49 8.33
N LEU A 240 8.68 -2.14 7.77
CA LEU A 240 7.51 -3.00 7.65
C LEU A 240 7.13 -3.14 6.18
N SER A 241 6.99 -4.38 5.71
CA SER A 241 6.62 -4.66 4.33
C SER A 241 5.70 -5.87 4.22
N ASN A 242 4.71 -5.77 3.35
CA ASN A 242 3.88 -6.87 2.88
C ASN A 242 4.49 -7.55 1.64
N LEU A 243 5.81 -7.71 1.58
CA LEU A 243 6.52 -8.40 0.49
C LEU A 243 5.99 -9.82 0.21
N PRO A 244 6.27 -10.40 -0.98
CA PRO A 244 5.96 -11.79 -1.29
C PRO A 244 6.40 -12.76 -0.19
N GLY A 245 5.53 -13.71 0.18
CA GLY A 245 5.72 -14.63 1.30
C GLY A 245 5.25 -14.07 2.66
N SER A 246 4.97 -12.76 2.77
CA SER A 246 4.46 -12.16 4.00
C SER A 246 3.06 -12.65 4.37
N VAL A 247 2.85 -12.85 5.67
CA VAL A 247 1.54 -13.24 6.26
C VAL A 247 0.76 -12.05 6.81
N LEU A 248 1.24 -10.81 6.58
CA LEU A 248 0.55 -9.59 7.00
C LEU A 248 -0.86 -9.50 6.40
N HIS A 249 -1.76 -8.85 7.14
CA HIS A 249 -3.18 -8.79 6.78
C HIS A 249 -3.47 -8.04 5.47
N TRP A 250 -2.61 -7.10 5.06
CA TRP A 250 -2.77 -6.32 3.83
C TRP A 250 -2.76 -7.20 2.56
N LYS A 251 -2.07 -8.36 2.61
CA LYS A 251 -1.69 -9.16 1.43
C LYS A 251 -0.95 -8.30 0.38
N GLN A 252 -0.78 -8.79 -0.84
CA GLN A 252 -0.26 -8.00 -1.97
C GLN A 252 -1.40 -7.61 -2.91
N ARG A 253 -1.12 -6.80 -3.94
CA ARG A 253 -2.06 -6.50 -5.02
C ARG A 253 -1.62 -7.10 -6.35
N PHE A 254 -2.60 -7.53 -7.12
CA PHE A 254 -2.43 -8.08 -8.44
C PHE A 254 -3.13 -7.18 -9.47
N PHE A 255 -2.36 -6.77 -10.47
CA PHE A 255 -2.80 -5.99 -11.62
C PHE A 255 -2.72 -6.88 -12.86
N PRO A 256 -3.83 -7.51 -13.29
CA PRO A 256 -3.84 -8.47 -14.39
C PRO A 256 -3.55 -7.81 -15.74
N ILE A 257 -3.14 -8.59 -16.73
CA ILE A 257 -3.13 -8.17 -18.15
C ILE A 257 -4.27 -8.80 -18.95
N GLN A 258 -4.60 -8.20 -20.10
CA GLN A 258 -5.70 -8.63 -20.97
C GLN A 258 -5.63 -10.11 -21.32
N ASN A 259 -4.45 -10.58 -21.72
CA ASN A 259 -4.18 -11.97 -22.08
C ASN A 259 -2.82 -12.36 -21.49
N PRO A 260 -2.70 -13.52 -20.82
CA PRO A 260 -1.41 -14.00 -20.35
C PRO A 260 -0.40 -14.09 -21.50
N ALA A 261 0.86 -13.69 -21.25
CA ALA A 261 1.90 -13.63 -22.27
C ALA A 261 3.07 -14.55 -21.91
N PRO A 262 3.49 -15.49 -22.78
CA PRO A 262 4.65 -16.32 -22.51
C PRO A 262 5.92 -15.47 -22.53
N LEU A 263 6.80 -15.70 -21.56
CA LEU A 263 8.09 -15.01 -21.42
C LEU A 263 9.22 -16.02 -21.33
N LYS A 264 10.36 -15.64 -21.92
CA LYS A 264 11.63 -16.35 -21.84
C LYS A 264 12.64 -15.56 -21.03
N LYS A 265 13.56 -16.27 -20.37
CA LYS A 265 14.70 -15.65 -19.70
C LYS A 265 15.44 -14.71 -20.66
N GLY A 266 15.62 -13.46 -20.24
CA GLY A 266 16.25 -12.41 -21.04
C GLY A 266 15.30 -11.62 -21.94
N ASP A 267 14.00 -11.93 -21.96
CA ASP A 267 12.99 -10.99 -22.45
C ASP A 267 12.96 -9.75 -21.55
N ARG A 268 12.41 -8.65 -22.07
CA ARG A 268 12.21 -7.41 -21.32
C ARG A 268 10.75 -7.04 -21.26
N ILE A 269 10.34 -6.51 -20.12
CA ILE A 269 9.06 -5.83 -19.99
C ILE A 269 9.29 -4.39 -19.55
N ARG A 270 8.53 -3.48 -20.12
CA ARG A 270 8.57 -2.05 -19.80
C ARG A 270 7.16 -1.56 -19.56
N GLY A 271 6.99 -0.51 -18.78
CA GLY A 271 5.65 -0.04 -18.54
C GLY A 271 5.55 1.12 -17.58
N LYS A 272 4.30 1.45 -17.25
CA LYS A 272 3.96 2.52 -16.33
C LYS A 272 2.83 2.07 -15.44
N ILE A 273 2.87 2.45 -14.17
CA ILE A 273 1.76 2.33 -13.23
C ILE A 273 1.49 3.70 -12.61
N ILE A 274 0.22 4.07 -12.53
CA ILE A 274 -0.24 5.36 -12.03
C ILE A 274 -1.42 5.12 -11.11
N GLY A 275 -1.37 5.65 -9.89
CA GLY A 275 -2.52 5.80 -9.01
C GLY A 275 -3.00 7.25 -9.01
N SER A 276 -4.30 7.47 -9.03
CA SER A 276 -4.93 8.80 -8.99
C SER A 276 -6.10 8.77 -8.03
N TYR A 277 -6.25 9.81 -7.22
CA TYR A 277 -7.35 9.89 -6.25
C TYR A 277 -8.51 10.65 -6.88
N LEU A 278 -9.63 9.96 -7.07
CA LEU A 278 -10.93 10.59 -7.32
C LEU A 278 -11.67 10.78 -5.99
N PRO A 279 -12.67 11.67 -5.90
CA PRO A 279 -13.44 11.86 -4.67
C PRO A 279 -13.93 10.51 -4.11
N GLY A 280 -13.34 10.09 -2.98
CA GLY A 280 -13.67 8.85 -2.29
C GLY A 280 -13.05 7.55 -2.81
N THR A 281 -12.21 7.55 -3.85
CA THR A 281 -11.62 6.30 -4.38
C THR A 281 -10.25 6.48 -5.03
N MET A 282 -9.39 5.46 -4.88
CA MET A 282 -8.12 5.36 -5.60
C MET A 282 -8.35 4.63 -6.92
N VAL A 283 -7.98 5.26 -8.02
CA VAL A 283 -7.99 4.69 -9.37
C VAL A 283 -6.58 4.35 -9.78
N TRP A 284 -6.37 3.13 -10.27
CA TRP A 284 -5.10 2.69 -10.82
C TRP A 284 -5.18 2.54 -12.32
N SER A 285 -4.13 2.94 -13.03
CA SER A 285 -3.91 2.62 -14.44
C SER A 285 -2.54 2.00 -14.61
N TRP A 286 -2.44 0.97 -15.43
CA TRP A 286 -1.17 0.31 -15.72
C TRP A 286 -1.07 -0.04 -17.19
N SER A 287 0.15 0.03 -17.72
CA SER A 287 0.48 -0.40 -19.07
C SER A 287 1.76 -1.22 -19.07
N ILE A 288 1.79 -2.25 -19.92
CA ILE A 288 2.94 -3.15 -20.07
C ILE A 288 3.21 -3.34 -21.55
N GLU A 289 4.46 -3.16 -21.95
CA GLU A 289 5.03 -3.55 -23.24
C GLU A 289 5.96 -4.74 -23.00
N VAL A 290 5.75 -5.84 -23.72
CA VAL A 290 6.63 -7.01 -23.73
C VAL A 290 7.51 -6.93 -24.97
N GLN A 291 8.83 -6.92 -24.76
CA GLN A 291 9.84 -6.96 -25.81
C GLN A 291 10.58 -8.31 -25.75
N ARG A 292 10.35 -9.15 -26.76
CA ARG A 292 11.01 -10.46 -26.85
C ARG A 292 12.48 -10.30 -27.28
N LYS A 293 13.35 -11.15 -26.73
CA LYS A 293 14.75 -11.23 -27.16
C LYS A 293 14.82 -11.68 -28.62
N LYS A 294 15.52 -10.93 -29.48
CA LYS A 294 15.74 -11.30 -30.89
C LYS A 294 16.45 -12.66 -30.96
N LYS A 295 15.94 -13.58 -31.79
CA LYS A 295 16.71 -14.75 -32.22
C LYS A 295 17.87 -14.27 -33.08
N ARG A 296 19.06 -14.86 -32.90
CA ARG A 296 20.31 -14.42 -33.55
C ARG A 296 20.26 -14.44 -35.10
N ASP A 297 19.29 -15.15 -35.70
CA ASP A 297 19.21 -15.35 -37.16
C ASP A 297 17.94 -14.81 -37.84
N SER A 298 17.11 -14.00 -37.18
CA SER A 298 15.89 -13.45 -37.80
C SER A 298 16.02 -11.97 -38.14
N HIS A 299 15.86 -11.62 -39.42
CA HIS A 299 15.62 -10.25 -39.91
C HIS A 299 14.26 -9.67 -39.47
N ASP A 300 13.54 -10.37 -38.60
CA ASP A 300 12.19 -10.01 -38.20
C ASP A 300 12.19 -8.87 -37.17
N LYS A 301 11.21 -7.96 -37.31
CA LYS A 301 11.01 -6.86 -36.37
C LYS A 301 10.75 -7.45 -34.99
N SER A 302 11.30 -6.85 -33.93
CA SER A 302 11.03 -7.29 -32.56
C SER A 302 9.52 -7.29 -32.31
N GLU A 303 8.92 -8.46 -32.09
CA GLU A 303 7.50 -8.58 -31.76
C GLU A 303 7.25 -7.89 -30.41
N ARG A 304 6.32 -6.92 -30.40
CA ARG A 304 5.95 -6.12 -29.23
C ARG A 304 4.50 -6.37 -28.92
N THR A 305 4.19 -6.72 -27.67
CA THR A 305 2.80 -6.85 -27.20
C THR A 305 2.52 -5.77 -26.18
N TYR A 306 1.40 -5.03 -26.35
CA TYR A 306 1.03 -3.91 -25.48
C TYR A 306 -0.28 -4.16 -24.73
N PHE A 307 -0.28 -3.85 -23.43
CA PHE A 307 -1.43 -3.94 -22.54
C PHE A 307 -1.66 -2.58 -21.87
N LYS A 308 -2.92 -2.15 -21.74
CA LYS A 308 -3.32 -0.92 -21.05
C LYS A 308 -4.64 -1.10 -20.32
N HIS A 309 -4.65 -0.76 -19.04
CA HIS A 309 -5.77 -1.03 -18.14
C HIS A 309 -6.02 0.13 -17.18
N SER A 310 -7.25 0.20 -16.66
CA SER A 310 -7.62 1.15 -15.60
C SER A 310 -8.77 0.66 -14.74
N THR A 311 -8.71 0.95 -13.46
CA THR A 311 -9.81 0.70 -12.52
C THR A 311 -10.90 1.76 -12.59
N LEU A 312 -10.76 2.80 -13.44
CA LEU A 312 -11.79 3.82 -13.61
C LEU A 312 -13.05 3.19 -14.19
N TYR A 313 -14.09 3.05 -13.36
CA TYR A 313 -15.32 2.30 -13.68
C TYR A 313 -15.08 0.85 -14.13
N SER A 314 -13.89 0.29 -13.85
CA SER A 314 -13.44 -0.98 -14.42
C SER A 314 -13.58 -1.02 -15.96
N LYS A 315 -13.45 0.13 -16.64
CA LYS A 315 -13.57 0.22 -18.11
C LYS A 315 -12.17 0.22 -18.75
N PRO A 316 -11.97 -0.49 -19.88
CA PRO A 316 -10.71 -0.44 -20.61
C PRO A 316 -10.42 0.97 -21.13
N LEU A 317 -9.16 1.43 -21.02
CA LEU A 317 -8.72 2.72 -21.57
C LEU A 317 -8.42 2.67 -23.08
N SER A 318 -8.29 1.49 -23.68
CA SER A 318 -8.09 1.29 -25.13
C SER A 318 -8.44 -0.14 -25.54
N ARG A 319 -8.85 -0.34 -26.81
CA ARG A 319 -8.86 -1.66 -27.44
C ARG A 319 -7.41 -2.11 -27.68
N GLN A 320 -7.11 -3.37 -27.46
CA GLN A 320 -5.80 -3.98 -27.70
C GLN A 320 -5.42 -3.78 -29.17
N THR A 321 -4.27 -3.17 -29.46
CA THR A 321 -3.64 -3.24 -30.79
C THR A 321 -2.73 -4.46 -30.80
N VAL A 322 -3.01 -5.38 -31.71
CA VAL A 322 -2.15 -6.54 -32.04
C VAL A 322 -1.03 -6.06 -32.93
#